data_AF-A0A645IS72-F1
#
_entry.id   AF-A0A645IS72-F1
#
_cell.length_a   1.000
_cell.length_b   1.000
_cell.length_c   1.000
_cell.angle_alpha   90.00
_cell.angle_beta   90.00
_cell.angle_gamma   90.00
#
_symmetry.space_group_name_H-M   'P 1'
#
loop_
_entity.id
_entity.type
_entity.pdbx_description
1 polymer ?
#
loop_
_entity_poly.entity_id
_entity_poly.type
_entity_poly.pdbx_seq_one_letter_code
_entity_poly.pdbx_strand_id
1 'polypeptide(L)' 'MADPVLAARFVEHPALPGLPLIPFPAQLAAGMRRPDAMAPPPKLGEHSRNILGELGYSPAEVDQFVKDGVVAPELNHRHQ' A
#
# COMPACT_ATOMS: atom_id res chain seq x y z
N MET A 1 -23.26 -11.34 7.73
CA MET A 1 -23.18 -10.54 8.98
C MET A 1 -24.59 -10.31 9.50
N ALA A 2 -24.84 -10.42 10.80
CA ALA A 2 -26.20 -10.36 11.37
C ALA A 2 -26.70 -8.93 11.68
N ASP A 3 -25.78 -7.99 11.92
CA ASP A 3 -26.13 -6.57 12.11
C ASP A 3 -26.30 -5.88 10.74
N PRO A 4 -27.49 -5.37 10.40
CA PRO A 4 -27.75 -4.72 9.12
C PRO A 4 -27.02 -3.38 8.96
N VAL A 5 -26.77 -2.63 10.04
CA VAL A 5 -26.07 -1.35 10.01
C VAL A 5 -24.59 -1.58 9.70
N LEU A 6 -23.98 -2.58 10.32
CA LEU A 6 -22.59 -2.91 10.05
C LEU A 6 -22.43 -3.58 8.67
N ALA A 7 -23.39 -4.42 8.26
CA ALA A 7 -23.38 -5.07 6.95
C ALA A 7 -23.38 -4.05 5.79
N ALA A 8 -24.16 -2.97 5.91
CA ALA A 8 -24.25 -1.92 4.89
C ALA A 8 -22.97 -1.06 4.76
N ARG A 9 -22.03 -1.13 5.71
CA ARG A 9 -20.78 -0.36 5.69
C ARG A 9 -19.66 -1.02 4.93
N PHE A 10 -19.77 -2.32 4.63
CA PHE A 10 -18.72 -3.00 3.88
C PHE A 10 -18.69 -2.55 2.43
N VAL A 11 -17.47 -2.42 1.91
CA VAL A 11 -17.18 -2.18 0.50
C VAL A 11 -16.29 -3.30 -0.03
N GLU A 12 -16.27 -3.50 -1.34
CA GLU A 12 -15.36 -4.47 -1.95
C GLU A 12 -13.92 -3.92 -1.94
N HIS A 13 -12.94 -4.76 -1.61
CA HIS A 13 -11.54 -4.38 -1.65
C HIS A 13 -11.08 -4.17 -3.11
N PRO A 14 -10.51 -3.00 -3.47
CA PRO A 14 -10.27 -2.62 -4.85
C PRO A 14 -9.29 -3.53 -5.61
N ALA A 15 -8.34 -4.15 -4.90
CA ALA A 15 -7.36 -5.08 -5.48
C ALA A 15 -7.61 -6.56 -5.15
N LEU A 16 -8.63 -6.89 -4.34
CA LEU A 16 -8.89 -8.25 -3.86
C LEU A 16 -10.40 -8.53 -3.95
N PRO A 17 -10.90 -8.92 -5.14
CA PRO A 17 -12.32 -9.19 -5.34
C PRO A 17 -12.86 -10.22 -4.34
N GLY A 18 -14.05 -9.96 -3.81
CA GLY A 18 -14.68 -10.82 -2.80
C GLY A 18 -14.14 -10.69 -1.37
N LEU A 19 -13.14 -9.83 -1.11
CA LEU A 19 -12.72 -9.49 0.25
C LEU A 19 -13.51 -8.26 0.74
N PRO A 20 -14.39 -8.40 1.75
CA PRO A 20 -15.15 -7.28 2.28
C PRO A 20 -14.26 -6.41 3.21
N LEU A 21 -14.24 -5.10 2.97
CA LEU A 21 -13.46 -4.12 3.74
C LEU A 21 -14.38 -3.12 4.47
N ILE A 22 -14.02 -2.76 5.70
CA ILE A 22 -14.65 -1.64 6.42
C ILE A 22 -13.84 -0.37 6.12
N PRO A 23 -14.45 0.68 5.55
CA PRO A 23 -13.78 1.94 5.27
C PRO A 23 -13.49 2.73 6.56
N PHE A 24 -12.89 3.91 6.43
CA PHE A 24 -12.56 4.75 7.59
C PHE A 24 -13.79 4.99 8.49
N PRO A 25 -13.71 4.69 9.81
CA PRO A 25 -14.91 4.52 10.64
C PRO A 25 -15.55 5.84 11.10
N ALA A 26 -14.89 6.97 10.87
CA ALA A 26 -15.32 8.27 11.35
C ALA A 26 -15.71 9.20 10.19
N GLN A 27 -16.65 10.11 10.48
CA GLN A 27 -16.98 11.20 9.57
C GLN A 27 -15.88 12.26 9.61
N LEU A 28 -15.51 12.75 8.45
CA LEU A 28 -14.51 13.80 8.30
C LEU A 28 -15.19 15.17 8.33
N ALA A 29 -14.61 16.13 9.05
CA ALA A 29 -15.04 17.51 8.96
C ALA A 29 -14.66 18.12 7.61
N ALA A 30 -15.34 19.20 7.22
CA ALA A 30 -15.05 19.91 5.97
C ALA A 30 -13.56 20.35 5.93
N GLY A 31 -12.90 20.08 4.80
CA GLY A 31 -11.48 20.40 4.60
C GLY A 31 -10.49 19.37 5.15
N MET A 32 -10.94 18.32 5.85
CA MET A 32 -10.04 17.23 6.26
C MET A 32 -9.61 16.37 5.07
N ARG A 33 -8.37 15.86 5.13
CA ARG A 33 -7.85 14.91 4.14
C ARG A 33 -8.66 13.61 4.22
N ARG A 34 -9.07 13.12 3.06
CA ARG A 34 -9.83 11.88 2.87
C ARG A 34 -8.90 10.67 2.91
N PRO A 35 -8.97 9.78 3.92
CA PRO A 35 -8.14 8.57 3.97
C PRO A 35 -8.43 7.62 2.82
N ASP A 36 -9.66 7.60 2.32
CA ASP A 36 -10.09 6.85 1.14
C ASP A 36 -9.48 7.36 -0.18
N ALA A 37 -8.91 8.58 -0.17
CA ALA A 37 -8.15 9.11 -1.30
C ALA A 37 -6.63 8.89 -1.15
N MET A 38 -6.18 8.20 -0.11
CA MET A 38 -4.76 7.85 0.03
C MET A 38 -4.37 6.80 -1.01
N ALA A 39 -3.10 6.84 -1.42
CA ALA A 39 -2.53 5.78 -2.25
C ALA A 39 -2.70 4.41 -1.56
N PRO A 40 -2.85 3.32 -2.34
CA PRO A 40 -2.86 1.99 -1.77
C PRO A 40 -1.56 1.72 -0.99
N PRO A 41 -1.56 0.73 -0.07
CA PRO A 41 -0.34 0.29 0.59
C PRO A 41 0.76 -0.03 -0.44
N PRO A 42 2.02 0.36 -0.18
CA PRO A 42 3.11 0.12 -1.11
C PRO A 42 3.38 -1.39 -1.26
N LYS A 43 3.84 -1.79 -2.43
CA LYS A 43 4.31 -3.17 -2.66
C LYS A 43 5.63 -3.41 -1.93
N LEU A 44 6.02 -4.68 -1.84
CA LEU A 44 7.34 -5.07 -1.36
C LEU A 44 8.42 -4.38 -2.22
N GLY A 45 9.30 -3.61 -1.56
CA GLY A 45 10.41 -2.92 -2.20
C GLY A 45 10.07 -1.66 -3.00
N GLU A 46 8.79 -1.28 -3.12
CA GLU A 46 8.32 -0.20 -4.03
C GLU A 46 9.01 1.15 -3.79
N HIS A 47 9.40 1.44 -2.54
CA HIS A 47 10.03 2.71 -2.19
C HIS A 47 11.50 2.55 -1.78
N SER A 48 12.05 1.34 -1.76
CA SER A 48 13.40 1.08 -1.25
C SER A 48 14.48 1.83 -2.02
N ARG A 49 14.44 1.81 -3.36
CA ARG A 49 15.42 2.54 -4.19
C ARG A 49 15.33 4.06 -3.98
N ASN A 50 14.11 4.61 -3.89
CA ASN A 50 13.92 6.04 -3.71
C ASN A 50 14.46 6.50 -2.34
N ILE A 51 14.06 5.83 -1.27
CA ILE A 51 14.51 6.15 0.10
C ILE A 51 16.03 6.03 0.22
N LEU A 52 16.64 4.97 -0.33
CA LEU A 52 18.10 4.82 -0.31
C LEU A 52 18.81 5.92 -1.11
N GLY A 53 18.23 6.36 -2.23
CA GLY A 53 18.72 7.51 -2.98
C GLY A 53 18.66 8.82 -2.19
N GLU A 54 17.55 9.05 -1.47
CA GLU A 54 17.40 10.20 -0.56
C GLU A 54 18.43 10.20 0.58
N LEU A 55 18.86 9.00 1.02
CA LEU A 55 19.92 8.81 2.02
C LEU A 55 21.34 8.90 1.46
N GLY A 56 21.50 9.09 0.15
CA GLY A 56 22.80 9.32 -0.50
C GLY A 56 23.47 8.06 -1.07
N TYR A 57 22.79 6.91 -1.10
CA TYR A 57 23.32 5.73 -1.78
C TYR A 57 23.23 5.88 -3.29
N SER A 58 24.31 5.52 -3.98
CA SER A 58 24.33 5.48 -5.43
C SER A 58 23.45 4.34 -5.97
N PRO A 59 22.96 4.45 -7.22
CA PRO A 59 22.22 3.36 -7.86
C PRO A 59 22.98 2.03 -7.86
N ALA A 60 24.32 2.07 -8.00
CA ALA A 60 25.16 0.89 -8.01
C ALA A 60 25.25 0.19 -6.65
N GLU A 61 25.30 0.95 -5.55
CA GLU A 61 25.25 0.41 -4.18
C GLU A 61 23.90 -0.24 -3.89
N VAL A 62 22.80 0.42 -4.29
CA VAL A 62 21.46 -0.13 -4.13
C VAL A 62 21.30 -1.43 -4.92
N ASP A 63 21.81 -1.49 -6.15
CA ASP A 63 21.79 -2.71 -6.96
C ASP A 63 22.59 -3.84 -6.29
N GLN A 64 23.69 -3.52 -5.59
CA GLN A 64 24.47 -4.49 -4.84
C GLN A 64 23.70 -4.99 -3.61
N PHE A 65 23.02 -4.12 -2.87
CA PHE A 65 22.18 -4.52 -1.72
C PHE A 65 21.04 -5.47 -2.11
N VAL A 66 20.46 -5.28 -3.29
CA VAL A 66 19.44 -6.19 -3.82
C VAL A 66 20.05 -7.55 -4.16
N LYS A 67 21.24 -7.59 -4.77
CA LYS A 67 21.97 -8.84 -5.07
C LYS A 67 22.37 -9.59 -3.81
N ASP A 68 22.78 -8.87 -2.78
CA ASP A 68 23.21 -9.43 -1.49
C ASP A 68 22.03 -9.82 -0.59
N GLY A 69 20.78 -9.53 -1.00
CA GLY A 69 19.58 -9.84 -0.23
C GLY A 69 19.37 -8.95 1.00
N VAL A 70 20.11 -7.84 1.12
CA VAL A 70 19.96 -6.85 2.19
C VAL A 70 18.64 -6.07 2.05
N VAL A 71 18.22 -5.85 0.80
CA VAL A 71 16.98 -5.13 0.46
C VAL A 71 16.17 -5.97 -0.52
N ALA A 72 14.85 -6.03 -0.31
CA ALA A 72 13.97 -6.75 -1.22
C ALA A 72 13.88 -6.05 -2.59
N PRO A 73 13.86 -6.80 -3.71
CA PRO A 73 13.56 -6.23 -5.02
C PRO A 73 12.11 -5.72 -5.07
N GLU A 74 11.87 -4.69 -5.89
CA GLU A 74 10.51 -4.21 -6.15
C GLU A 74 9.69 -5.30 -6.84
N LEU A 75 8.56 -5.66 -6.23
CA LEU A 75 7.71 -6.72 -6.74
C LEU A 75 6.76 -6.18 -7.83
N ASN A 76 7.15 -6.34 -9.10
CA ASN A 76 6.25 -6.09 -10.23
C ASN A 76 5.27 -7.26 -10.38
N HIS A 77 3.97 -6.97 -10.38
CA HIS A 77 2.90 -7.96 -10.57
C HIS A 77 3.12 -8.74 -11.88
N ARG A 78 3.73 -9.92 -11.79
CA ARG A 78 3.59 -11.00 -12.77
C ARG A 78 2.94 -12.17 -12.07
N HIS A 79 1.69 -11.99 -11.66
CA HIS A 79 0.79 -13.11 -11.44
C HIS A 79 -0.38 -12.92 -12.39
N GLN A 80 -0.45 -13.87 -13.34
CA GLN A 80 -1.49 -14.07 -14.33
C GLN A 80 -2.84 -14.32 -13.67
#